data_AF-A0ABD7PYL5-F1
#
_entry.id   AF-A0ABD7PYL5-F1
#
_cell.length_a   1.000
_cell.length_b   1.000
_cell.length_c   1.000
_cell.angle_alpha   90.00
_cell.angle_beta   90.00
_cell.angle_gamma   90.00
#
_symmetry.space_group_name_H-M   'P 1'
#
loop_
_entity.id
_entity.type
_entity.pdbx_description
1 polymer ?
#
loop_
_entity_poly.entity_id
_entity_poly.type
_entity_poly.pdbx_seq_one_letter_code
_entity_poly.pdbx_strand_id
1 'polypeptide(L)'
;MPYQGLAVFIKEYIAGRRQTKLDAFDKEMTKRQAAGEDESILLQERSEVALRYETRNWLTDAVNRIGQISSATHVAKFAHGDSKSSSVISEATENEGYLSTATILNPCIDFTGNAAVFDVANLLKTEVEGDSLLACLQRGDSSVLAELTEDDEQLAFWMTGFTSVLIAKPPASHKLAKQIYIPVEGGYHLLGPLFSSSLAQILHNKLLALRFSEESKEIRAAYKAGTWHPKPLVKFPNLAVMDFCSTKPQTRSLLNVARNGRVWLLSSASPQWKTQDKPPVALKNLFGKGPYERATHTLRRRLIQLLVSAGESNNHAIRQQRDRYIDELIDLLFNIAADLQRREFESWTADENCQLKSHQQLWLDPWRAKNDEAFFNEREKGDWQDAVANDFAQWLNSHLWRDKLKVGETESREWQTQPLFKRRLQEMEQAIRKCRDE
;
A
#
# COMPACT_ATOMS: atom_id res chain seq x y z
N MET A 1 19.31 37.36 -8.56
CA MET A 1 20.42 36.61 -7.94
C MET A 1 19.83 35.39 -7.24
N PRO A 2 19.64 34.25 -7.94
CA PRO A 2 18.87 33.12 -7.41
C PRO A 2 19.55 32.34 -6.27
N TYR A 3 20.80 32.65 -5.90
CA TYR A 3 21.58 31.88 -4.94
C TYR A 3 21.71 32.51 -3.54
N GLN A 4 21.29 33.76 -3.36
CA GLN A 4 21.38 34.44 -2.05
C GLN A 4 20.52 33.75 -0.99
N GLY A 5 19.34 33.23 -1.35
CA GLY A 5 18.47 32.50 -0.43
C GLY A 5 19.13 31.24 0.13
N LEU A 6 19.83 30.47 -0.70
CA LEU A 6 20.49 29.23 -0.28
C LEU A 6 21.73 29.51 0.60
N ALA A 7 22.53 30.53 0.27
CA ALA A 7 23.68 30.92 1.09
C ALA A 7 23.26 31.44 2.48
N VAL A 8 22.17 32.23 2.55
CA VAL A 8 21.57 32.67 3.82
C VAL A 8 21.07 31.48 4.62
N PHE A 9 20.33 30.56 3.98
CA PHE A 9 19.86 29.35 4.64
C PHE A 9 21.01 28.52 5.24
N ILE A 10 22.13 28.34 4.53
CA ILE A 10 23.29 27.59 5.04
C ILE A 10 23.83 28.25 6.33
N LYS A 11 23.97 29.58 6.33
CA LYS A 11 24.42 30.35 7.50
C LYS A 11 23.45 30.18 8.68
N GLU A 12 22.15 30.34 8.44
CA GLU A 12 21.10 30.18 9.46
C GLU A 12 21.02 28.76 10.01
N TYR A 13 21.13 27.75 9.15
CA TYR A 13 21.12 26.35 9.53
C TYR A 13 22.26 26.00 10.48
N ILE A 14 23.47 26.46 10.15
CA ILE A 14 24.66 26.25 10.97
C ILE A 14 24.57 27.06 12.27
N ALA A 15 24.05 28.30 12.22
CA ALA A 15 23.83 29.12 13.41
C ALA A 15 22.80 28.49 14.38
N GLY A 16 21.70 27.94 13.88
CA GLY A 16 20.72 27.22 14.70
C GLY A 16 21.32 25.97 15.35
N ARG A 17 22.20 25.26 14.64
CA ARG A 17 22.98 24.16 15.21
C ARG A 17 23.96 24.60 16.28
N ARG A 18 24.68 25.70 16.04
CA ARG A 18 25.58 26.33 17.00
C ARG A 18 24.82 26.62 18.29
N GLN A 19 23.67 27.26 18.21
CA GLN A 19 22.86 27.58 19.38
C GLN A 19 22.43 26.32 20.14
N THR A 20 21.89 25.32 19.45
CA THR A 20 21.46 24.06 20.09
C THR A 20 22.60 23.35 20.82
N LYS A 21 23.81 23.40 20.27
CA LYS A 21 25.01 22.78 20.85
C LYS A 21 25.57 23.59 22.00
N LEU A 22 25.57 24.92 21.90
CA LEU A 22 25.93 25.81 23.01
C LEU A 22 24.95 25.68 24.16
N ASP A 23 23.63 25.63 23.92
CA ASP A 23 22.63 25.44 24.98
C ASP A 23 22.81 24.10 25.70
N ALA A 24 23.13 23.04 24.96
CA ALA A 24 23.42 21.73 25.54
C ALA A 24 24.72 21.74 26.35
N PHE A 25 25.73 22.44 25.85
CA PHE A 25 27.02 22.62 26.53
C PHE A 25 26.84 23.46 27.79
N ASP A 26 26.13 24.58 27.74
CA ASP A 26 25.87 25.49 28.87
C ASP A 26 25.08 24.76 29.99
N LYS A 27 24.16 23.85 29.64
CA LYS A 27 23.50 22.98 30.62
C LYS A 27 24.45 21.98 31.28
N GLU A 28 25.39 21.44 30.52
CA GLU A 28 26.39 20.49 31.04
C GLU A 28 27.47 21.20 31.86
N MET A 29 27.90 22.37 31.41
CA MET A 29 28.76 23.32 32.12
C MET A 29 28.22 23.61 33.52
N THR A 30 26.93 23.94 33.63
CA THR A 30 26.30 24.23 34.93
C THR A 30 26.41 23.04 35.89
N LYS A 31 26.33 21.80 35.38
CA LYS A 31 26.50 20.57 36.19
C LYS A 31 27.96 20.32 36.57
N ARG A 32 28.89 20.57 35.64
CA ARG A 32 30.34 20.40 35.85
C ARG A 32 30.93 21.45 36.78
N GLN A 33 30.47 22.69 36.67
CA GLN A 33 30.76 23.76 37.64
C GLN A 33 30.27 23.38 39.04
N ALA A 34 29.06 22.80 39.15
CA ALA A 34 28.55 22.28 40.43
C ALA A 34 29.35 21.07 40.97
N ALA A 35 30.09 20.37 40.10
CA ALA A 35 30.99 19.28 40.47
C ALA A 35 32.43 19.73 40.80
N GLY A 36 32.72 21.04 40.72
CA GLY A 36 34.00 21.63 41.11
C GLY A 36 35.06 21.71 40.01
N GLU A 37 34.68 21.60 38.74
CA GLU A 37 35.60 21.84 37.61
C GLU A 37 35.90 23.34 37.42
N ASP A 38 37.12 23.64 36.95
CA ASP A 38 37.62 25.00 36.75
C ASP A 38 36.82 25.76 35.67
N GLU A 39 36.27 26.92 36.04
CA GLU A 39 35.43 27.75 35.18
C GLU A 39 36.17 28.27 33.93
N SER A 40 37.49 28.44 34.03
CA SER A 40 38.35 28.89 32.93
C SER A 40 38.46 27.85 31.81
N ILE A 41 38.63 26.57 32.16
CA ILE A 41 38.73 25.45 31.21
C ILE A 41 37.39 25.30 30.47
N LEU A 42 36.31 25.37 31.24
CA LEU A 42 34.94 25.30 30.78
C LEU A 42 34.57 26.43 29.79
N LEU A 43 34.99 27.67 30.05
CA LEU A 43 34.82 28.80 29.12
C LEU A 43 35.67 28.63 27.85
N GLN A 44 36.87 28.07 27.96
CA GLN A 44 37.72 27.79 26.81
C GLN A 44 37.10 26.71 25.91
N GLU A 45 36.63 25.60 26.47
CA GLU A 45 35.91 24.55 25.74
C GLU A 45 34.65 25.11 25.04
N ARG A 46 33.93 26.03 25.68
CA ARG A 46 32.78 26.72 25.07
C ARG A 46 33.18 27.52 23.83
N SER A 47 34.31 28.23 23.91
CA SER A 47 34.84 29.04 22.81
C SER A 47 35.29 28.15 21.64
N GLU A 48 35.91 27.01 21.92
CA GLU A 48 36.31 26.02 20.91
C GLU A 48 35.11 25.39 20.21
N VAL A 49 34.05 25.06 20.98
CA VAL A 49 32.77 24.61 20.41
C VAL A 49 32.19 25.70 19.51
N ALA A 50 32.18 26.96 19.94
CA ALA A 50 31.68 28.06 19.12
C ALA A 50 32.45 28.23 17.79
N LEU A 51 33.77 28.08 17.81
CA LEU A 51 34.65 28.14 16.63
C LEU A 51 34.40 26.97 15.66
N ARG A 52 34.15 25.75 16.18
CA ARG A 52 33.81 24.59 15.35
C ARG A 52 32.51 24.75 14.57
N TYR A 53 31.55 25.50 15.11
CA TYR A 53 30.27 25.81 14.46
C TYR A 53 30.25 27.17 13.75
N GLU A 54 31.42 27.74 13.47
CA GLU A 54 31.54 28.78 12.46
C GLU A 54 31.27 28.18 11.07
N THR A 55 30.58 28.92 10.20
CA THR A 55 30.09 28.42 8.90
C THR A 55 31.18 27.71 8.09
N ARG A 56 32.37 28.28 7.98
CA ARG A 56 33.47 27.75 7.18
C ARG A 56 34.14 26.52 7.80
N ASN A 57 34.41 26.59 9.11
CA ASN A 57 34.98 25.48 9.86
C ASN A 57 34.05 24.28 9.85
N TRP A 58 32.74 24.53 10.03
CA TRP A 58 31.73 23.50 10.00
C TRP A 58 31.59 22.86 8.62
N LEU A 59 31.62 23.64 7.52
CA LEU A 59 31.56 23.10 6.16
C LEU A 59 32.79 22.24 5.83
N THR A 60 33.97 22.69 6.24
CA THR A 60 35.22 21.94 6.05
C THR A 60 35.21 20.62 6.84
N ASP A 61 34.74 20.65 8.09
CA ASP A 61 34.55 19.45 8.91
C ASP A 61 33.43 18.54 8.36
N ALA A 62 32.35 19.12 7.82
CA ALA A 62 31.27 18.36 7.19
C ALA A 62 31.77 17.54 6.00
N VAL A 63 32.64 18.12 5.16
CA VAL A 63 33.30 17.43 4.05
C VAL A 63 34.13 16.24 4.54
N ASN A 64 34.92 16.41 5.59
CA ASN A 64 35.73 15.33 6.17
C ASN A 64 34.87 14.17 6.71
N ARG A 65 33.70 14.48 7.28
CA ARG A 65 32.77 13.48 7.82
C ARG A 65 31.95 12.78 6.75
N ILE A 66 31.82 13.36 5.56
CA ILE A 66 30.81 12.97 4.58
C ILE A 66 31.02 11.57 3.99
N GLY A 67 32.26 11.07 3.94
CA GLY A 67 32.55 9.71 3.49
C GLY A 67 31.89 8.61 4.34
N GLN A 68 31.42 8.95 5.55
CA GLN A 68 30.68 8.05 6.44
C GLN A 68 29.20 7.85 6.04
N ILE A 69 28.71 8.61 5.07
CA ILE A 69 27.38 8.44 4.48
C ILE A 69 27.48 8.10 3.00
N SER A 70 26.42 7.51 2.47
CA SER A 70 26.25 7.23 1.05
C SER A 70 24.82 7.59 0.66
N SER A 71 24.66 8.23 -0.49
CA SER A 71 23.35 8.43 -1.09
C SER A 71 22.86 7.15 -1.77
N ALA A 72 21.56 6.90 -1.70
CA ALA A 72 20.94 5.70 -2.27
C ALA A 72 19.45 5.90 -2.54
N THR A 73 18.95 5.21 -3.56
CA THR A 73 17.50 5.04 -3.78
C THR A 73 17.02 3.71 -3.19
N HIS A 74 17.88 2.70 -3.29
CA HIS A 74 17.68 1.35 -2.76
C HIS A 74 18.70 1.10 -1.65
N VAL A 75 18.21 0.86 -0.44
CA VAL A 75 19.03 0.81 0.78
C VAL A 75 19.10 -0.61 1.30
N ALA A 76 20.32 -1.14 1.44
CA ALA A 76 20.54 -2.52 1.83
C ALA A 76 20.27 -2.80 3.32
N LYS A 77 20.40 -1.78 4.17
CA LYS A 77 20.15 -1.90 5.61
C LYS A 77 18.70 -2.26 5.95
N PHE A 78 17.74 -2.15 5.04
CA PHE A 78 16.36 -2.57 5.31
C PHE A 78 16.20 -4.10 5.33
N ALA A 79 17.07 -4.86 4.65
CA ALA A 79 17.06 -6.32 4.75
C ALA A 79 17.49 -6.80 6.15
N HIS A 80 18.53 -6.19 6.70
CA HIS A 80 19.00 -6.39 8.08
C HIS A 80 19.82 -5.17 8.54
N GLY A 81 19.71 -4.78 9.81
CA GLY A 81 20.26 -3.51 10.31
C GLY A 81 21.78 -3.46 10.23
N ASP A 82 22.39 -4.61 10.51
CA ASP A 82 23.84 -4.82 10.45
C ASP A 82 24.33 -5.27 9.06
N SER A 83 23.49 -5.17 8.02
CA SER A 83 23.93 -5.48 6.66
C SER A 83 24.95 -4.44 6.19
N LYS A 84 26.14 -4.90 5.83
CA LYS A 84 27.20 -4.10 5.22
C LYS A 84 27.18 -4.14 3.69
N SER A 85 26.06 -4.55 3.10
CA SER A 85 25.95 -4.58 1.63
C SER A 85 25.88 -3.16 1.07
N SER A 86 26.33 -3.00 -0.17
CA SER A 86 26.25 -1.74 -0.90
C SER A 86 24.80 -1.32 -1.11
N SER A 87 24.52 -0.04 -0.87
CA SER A 87 23.27 0.60 -1.30
C SER A 87 23.48 1.27 -2.65
N VAL A 88 22.42 1.41 -3.45
CA VAL A 88 22.53 1.76 -4.87
C VAL A 88 21.59 2.92 -5.22
N ILE A 89 22.06 3.79 -6.11
CA ILE A 89 21.26 4.79 -6.81
C ILE A 89 20.82 4.15 -8.13
N SER A 90 19.52 4.01 -8.34
CA SER A 90 18.97 3.39 -9.54
C SER A 90 18.85 4.43 -10.63
N GLU A 91 19.48 4.17 -11.76
CA GLU A 91 19.36 4.95 -13.01
C GLU A 91 18.45 4.27 -14.02
N ALA A 92 17.88 3.12 -13.68
CA ALA A 92 16.99 2.37 -14.56
C ALA A 92 15.75 3.21 -14.94
N THR A 93 15.49 3.31 -16.24
CA THR A 93 14.31 3.95 -16.81
C THR A 93 13.63 2.96 -17.76
N GLU A 94 12.58 2.30 -17.28
CA GLU A 94 11.81 1.33 -18.05
C GLU A 94 10.33 1.46 -17.74
N ASN A 95 9.50 1.22 -18.76
CA ASN A 95 8.06 1.29 -18.67
C ASN A 95 7.42 0.06 -19.32
N GLU A 96 7.48 -1.06 -18.62
CA GLU A 96 6.85 -2.32 -19.03
C GLU A 96 5.39 -2.44 -18.56
N GLY A 97 4.75 -1.34 -18.17
CA GLY A 97 3.39 -1.35 -17.60
C GLY A 97 3.31 -1.78 -16.12
N TYR A 98 4.45 -2.07 -15.48
CA TYR A 98 4.54 -2.32 -14.04
C TYR A 98 4.89 -1.04 -13.26
N LEU A 99 4.37 -0.92 -12.03
CA LEU A 99 4.77 0.14 -11.12
C LEU A 99 6.10 -0.23 -10.44
N SER A 100 7.17 0.49 -10.80
CA SER A 100 8.51 0.30 -10.23
C SER A 100 9.15 1.65 -9.89
N THR A 101 10.37 1.63 -9.34
CA THR A 101 11.19 2.83 -9.18
C THR A 101 11.58 3.46 -10.51
N ALA A 102 11.63 2.68 -11.58
CA ALA A 102 12.01 3.13 -12.92
C ALA A 102 10.94 3.98 -13.62
N THR A 103 9.68 3.89 -13.17
CA THR A 103 8.58 4.73 -13.68
C THR A 103 8.48 6.08 -12.98
N ILE A 104 9.37 6.36 -12.01
CA ILE A 104 9.39 7.60 -11.24
C ILE A 104 10.39 8.56 -11.86
N LEU A 105 9.90 9.71 -12.34
CA LEU A 105 10.75 10.75 -12.94
C LEU A 105 11.84 11.26 -11.98
N ASN A 106 11.46 11.59 -10.75
CA ASN A 106 12.35 12.15 -9.73
C ASN A 106 12.30 11.30 -8.44
N PRO A 107 13.10 10.22 -8.34
CA PRO A 107 13.12 9.39 -7.15
C PRO A 107 13.76 10.15 -5.97
N CYS A 108 13.11 10.09 -4.80
CA CYS A 108 13.66 10.73 -3.60
C CYS A 108 14.99 10.08 -3.19
N ILE A 109 16.07 10.85 -3.15
CA ILE A 109 17.37 10.36 -2.68
C ILE A 109 17.33 10.20 -1.14
N ASP A 110 17.75 9.02 -0.69
CA ASP A 110 17.95 8.68 0.72
C ASP A 110 19.44 8.70 1.08
N PHE A 111 19.75 8.83 2.37
CA PHE A 111 21.10 8.75 2.88
C PHE A 111 21.18 7.66 3.94
N THR A 112 22.19 6.80 3.83
CA THR A 112 22.48 5.74 4.79
C THR A 112 23.94 5.82 5.22
N GLY A 113 24.23 5.46 6.48
CA GLY A 113 25.58 5.56 7.02
C GLY A 113 25.57 5.80 8.53
N ASN A 114 26.54 6.56 9.01
CA ASN A 114 26.59 7.03 10.39
C ASN A 114 25.55 8.13 10.63
N ALA A 115 24.65 7.89 11.59
CA ALA A 115 23.59 8.83 11.95
C ALA A 115 24.12 10.19 12.46
N ALA A 116 25.33 10.23 13.01
CA ALA A 116 25.97 11.46 13.46
C ALA A 116 26.28 12.45 12.32
N VAL A 117 26.27 11.98 11.07
CA VAL A 117 26.57 12.75 9.85
C VAL A 117 25.30 13.09 9.06
N PHE A 118 24.12 12.70 9.57
CA PHE A 118 22.84 13.06 8.95
C PHE A 118 22.54 14.56 9.03
N ASP A 119 23.25 15.30 9.89
CA ASP A 119 23.27 16.76 9.88
C ASP A 119 23.70 17.32 8.53
N VAL A 120 24.76 16.76 7.94
CA VAL A 120 25.26 17.15 6.62
C VAL A 120 24.29 16.74 5.51
N ALA A 121 23.74 15.53 5.58
CA ALA A 121 22.75 15.06 4.61
C ALA A 121 21.48 15.93 4.58
N ASN A 122 21.02 16.39 5.76
CA ASN A 122 19.87 17.31 5.83
C ASN A 122 20.19 18.67 5.22
N LEU A 123 21.41 19.20 5.44
CA LEU A 123 21.84 20.44 4.78
C LEU A 123 21.79 20.30 3.26
N LEU A 124 22.38 19.22 2.73
CA LEU A 124 22.41 18.96 1.29
C LEU A 124 21.01 18.83 0.67
N LYS A 125 20.08 18.19 1.40
CA LYS A 125 18.75 17.84 0.91
C LYS A 125 17.72 18.96 1.02
N THR A 126 17.91 19.93 1.91
CA THR A 126 16.87 20.94 2.15
C THR A 126 16.68 21.81 0.91
N GLU A 127 15.42 21.94 0.48
CA GLU A 127 15.03 22.78 -0.65
C GLU A 127 14.72 24.21 -0.17
N VAL A 128 15.31 25.19 -0.84
CA VAL A 128 15.08 26.63 -0.64
C VAL A 128 14.75 27.23 -2.00
N GLU A 129 13.60 27.91 -2.11
CA GLU A 129 13.13 28.52 -3.37
C GLU A 129 13.04 27.53 -4.56
N GLY A 130 12.86 26.23 -4.27
CA GLY A 130 12.75 25.17 -5.28
C GLY A 130 14.08 24.57 -5.74
N ASP A 131 15.21 24.99 -5.15
CA ASP A 131 16.52 24.41 -5.42
C ASP A 131 17.17 23.86 -4.13
N SER A 132 18.09 22.91 -4.26
CA SER A 132 18.79 22.32 -3.11
C SER A 132 20.29 22.31 -3.36
N LEU A 133 21.09 22.31 -2.30
CA LEU A 133 22.55 22.22 -2.44
C LEU A 133 22.95 20.92 -3.15
N LEU A 134 22.23 19.83 -2.94
CA LEU A 134 22.43 18.57 -3.68
C LEU A 134 22.15 18.71 -5.19
N ALA A 135 21.09 19.42 -5.57
CA ALA A 135 20.79 19.68 -6.99
C ALA A 135 21.84 20.61 -7.63
N CYS A 136 22.33 21.63 -6.90
CA CYS A 136 23.46 22.44 -7.34
C CYS A 136 24.71 21.59 -7.59
N LEU A 137 25.05 20.69 -6.67
CA LEU A 137 26.19 19.78 -6.81
C LEU A 137 26.02 18.82 -8.00
N GLN A 138 24.81 18.30 -8.24
CA GLN A 138 24.52 17.46 -9.41
C GLN A 138 24.69 18.21 -10.74
N ARG A 139 24.45 19.53 -10.77
CA ARG A 139 24.69 20.39 -11.94
C ARG A 139 26.14 20.85 -12.06
N GLY A 140 27.00 20.56 -11.07
CA GLY A 140 28.37 21.08 -11.00
C GLY A 140 28.43 22.59 -10.69
N ASP A 141 27.37 23.16 -10.14
CA ASP A 141 27.28 24.59 -9.84
C ASP A 141 27.91 24.92 -8.49
N SER A 142 29.02 25.67 -8.51
CA SER A 142 29.77 26.08 -7.33
C SER A 142 29.34 27.45 -6.77
N SER A 143 28.38 28.14 -7.40
CA SER A 143 28.06 29.55 -7.12
C SER A 143 27.71 29.82 -5.66
N VAL A 144 26.98 28.90 -5.02
CA VAL A 144 26.55 29.03 -3.60
C VAL A 144 27.73 28.85 -2.65
N LEU A 145 28.62 27.89 -2.94
CA LEU A 145 29.79 27.62 -2.11
C LEU A 145 30.85 28.71 -2.30
N ALA A 146 30.98 29.26 -3.50
CA ALA A 146 31.92 30.35 -3.81
C ALA A 146 31.65 31.63 -2.99
N GLU A 147 30.39 31.90 -2.63
CA GLU A 147 30.03 33.04 -1.77
C GLU A 147 30.43 32.82 -0.28
N LEU A 148 30.72 31.57 0.11
CA LEU A 148 31.01 31.18 1.49
C LEU A 148 32.50 30.89 1.74
N THR A 149 33.24 30.53 0.70
CA THR A 149 34.68 30.23 0.75
C THR A 149 35.54 31.47 0.88
N GLU A 150 36.74 31.31 1.46
CA GLU A 150 37.79 32.35 1.42
C GLU A 150 38.69 32.17 0.20
N ASP A 151 39.03 30.92 -0.13
CA ASP A 151 40.00 30.58 -1.16
C ASP A 151 39.43 29.60 -2.19
N ASP A 152 39.96 29.68 -3.42
CA ASP A 152 39.60 28.76 -4.52
C ASP A 152 39.97 27.29 -4.21
N GLU A 153 41.02 27.06 -3.43
CA GLU A 153 41.41 25.72 -2.98
C GLU A 153 40.36 25.11 -2.03
N GLN A 154 39.79 25.93 -1.13
CA GLN A 154 38.74 25.51 -0.21
C GLN A 154 37.46 25.18 -0.99
N LEU A 155 37.15 25.95 -2.03
CA LEU A 155 36.02 25.69 -2.91
C LEU A 155 36.17 24.36 -3.64
N ALA A 156 37.34 24.10 -4.23
CA ALA A 156 37.63 22.84 -4.90
C ALA A 156 37.54 21.63 -3.94
N PHE A 157 38.05 21.80 -2.71
CA PHE A 157 37.96 20.79 -1.66
C PHE A 157 36.50 20.49 -1.28
N TRP A 158 35.68 21.52 -1.07
CA TRP A 158 34.27 21.35 -0.73
C TRP A 158 33.48 20.70 -1.87
N MET A 159 33.67 21.17 -3.10
CA MET A 159 33.00 20.61 -4.28
C MET A 159 33.31 19.12 -4.46
N THR A 160 34.59 18.76 -4.41
CA THR A 160 35.03 17.36 -4.56
C THR A 160 34.48 16.49 -3.43
N GLY A 161 34.56 17.01 -2.20
CA GLY A 161 34.07 16.35 -1.00
C GLY A 161 32.57 16.06 -1.04
N PHE A 162 31.75 17.08 -1.26
CA PHE A 162 30.30 16.92 -1.29
C PHE A 162 29.83 16.05 -2.49
N THR A 163 30.48 16.16 -3.64
CA THR A 163 30.16 15.35 -4.83
C THR A 163 30.46 13.87 -4.60
N SER A 164 31.43 13.52 -3.75
CA SER A 164 31.79 12.13 -3.45
C SER A 164 30.61 11.29 -2.91
N VAL A 165 29.61 11.92 -2.28
CA VAL A 165 28.43 11.23 -1.74
C VAL A 165 27.49 10.72 -2.84
N LEU A 166 27.53 11.34 -4.02
CA LEU A 166 26.74 10.97 -5.18
C LEU A 166 27.39 9.81 -5.96
N ILE A 167 28.68 9.56 -5.76
CA ILE A 167 29.41 8.51 -6.47
C ILE A 167 29.05 7.15 -5.86
N ALA A 168 28.53 6.25 -6.69
CA ALA A 168 28.19 4.89 -6.27
C ALA A 168 29.44 4.10 -5.86
N LYS A 169 29.35 3.43 -4.71
CA LYS A 169 30.39 2.49 -4.25
C LYS A 169 30.29 1.17 -5.04
N PRO A 170 31.38 0.42 -5.23
CA PRO A 170 31.34 -0.87 -5.91
C PRO A 170 30.34 -1.83 -5.24
N PRO A 171 29.62 -2.64 -6.03
CA PRO A 171 28.59 -3.52 -5.49
C PRO A 171 29.21 -4.60 -4.61
N ALA A 172 28.70 -4.71 -3.39
CA ALA A 172 29.12 -5.70 -2.40
C ALA A 172 27.90 -6.27 -1.69
N SER A 173 27.81 -7.59 -1.59
CA SER A 173 26.76 -8.27 -0.83
C SER A 173 27.27 -8.66 0.56
N HIS A 174 26.35 -9.05 1.45
CA HIS A 174 26.65 -9.49 2.81
C HIS A 174 25.84 -10.75 3.14
N LYS A 175 26.32 -11.56 4.08
CA LYS A 175 25.63 -12.79 4.54
C LYS A 175 24.20 -12.58 5.07
N LEU A 176 23.88 -11.35 5.47
CA LEU A 176 22.54 -10.97 5.97
C LEU A 176 21.64 -10.36 4.89
N ALA A 177 22.15 -10.20 3.66
CA ALA A 177 21.34 -9.81 2.52
C ALA A 177 20.47 -10.98 2.07
N LYS A 178 19.32 -10.66 1.48
CA LYS A 178 18.52 -11.67 0.78
C LYS A 178 19.14 -11.90 -0.59
N GLN A 179 19.32 -13.17 -0.94
CA GLN A 179 19.85 -13.60 -2.23
C GLN A 179 18.91 -14.69 -2.78
N ILE A 180 18.48 -14.56 -4.03
CA ILE A 180 17.46 -15.41 -4.64
C ILE A 180 17.99 -15.88 -6.00
N TYR A 181 18.01 -17.19 -6.23
CA TYR A 181 18.31 -17.75 -7.54
C TYR A 181 17.08 -17.66 -8.45
N ILE A 182 17.28 -17.11 -9.65
CA ILE A 182 16.27 -17.08 -10.71
C ILE A 182 16.77 -17.93 -11.89
N PRO A 183 15.98 -18.92 -12.35
CA PRO A 183 16.36 -19.74 -13.49
C PRO A 183 16.40 -18.90 -14.76
N VAL A 184 17.41 -19.14 -15.59
CA VAL A 184 17.59 -18.57 -16.93
C VAL A 184 17.94 -19.69 -17.91
N GLU A 185 17.89 -19.40 -19.21
CA GLU A 185 18.33 -20.37 -20.21
C GLU A 185 19.80 -20.74 -19.96
N GLY A 186 20.05 -22.02 -19.68
CA GLY A 186 21.39 -22.54 -19.41
C GLY A 186 21.93 -22.30 -17.99
N GLY A 187 21.14 -21.84 -17.02
CA GLY A 187 21.63 -21.72 -15.64
C GLY A 187 20.76 -20.92 -14.68
N TYR A 188 21.41 -20.20 -13.76
CA TYR A 188 20.75 -19.37 -12.75
C TYR A 188 21.47 -18.03 -12.59
N HIS A 189 20.69 -16.96 -12.41
CA HIS A 189 21.18 -15.67 -11.93
C HIS A 189 20.91 -15.53 -10.44
N LEU A 190 21.87 -15.00 -9.70
CA LEU A 190 21.70 -14.68 -8.28
C LEU A 190 21.27 -13.21 -8.13
N LEU A 191 20.04 -12.99 -7.71
CA LEU A 191 19.51 -11.65 -7.46
C LEU A 191 19.61 -11.26 -5.99
N GLY A 192 20.10 -10.06 -5.72
CA GLY A 192 20.12 -9.43 -4.40
C GLY A 192 19.10 -8.30 -4.32
N PRO A 193 17.81 -8.56 -4.03
CA PRO A 193 16.81 -7.51 -3.98
C PRO A 193 17.11 -6.52 -2.85
N LEU A 194 17.17 -5.23 -3.21
CA LEU A 194 17.33 -4.13 -2.27
C LEU A 194 15.99 -3.44 -2.03
N PHE A 195 15.79 -2.94 -0.80
CA PHE A 195 14.56 -2.23 -0.46
C PHE A 195 14.59 -0.81 -1.07
N SER A 196 13.57 -0.48 -1.86
CA SER A 196 13.39 0.87 -2.39
C SER A 196 12.89 1.83 -1.32
N SER A 197 13.81 2.63 -0.77
CA SER A 197 13.45 3.68 0.19
C SER A 197 12.79 4.88 -0.48
N SER A 198 13.15 5.16 -1.73
CA SER A 198 12.56 6.23 -2.55
C SER A 198 11.09 5.98 -2.83
N LEU A 199 10.72 4.78 -3.31
CA LEU A 199 9.33 4.44 -3.60
C LEU A 199 8.50 4.42 -2.30
N ALA A 200 9.07 3.87 -1.22
CA ALA A 200 8.42 3.89 0.09
C ALA A 200 8.13 5.31 0.57
N GLN A 201 9.03 6.28 0.32
CA GLN A 201 8.80 7.68 0.66
C GLN A 201 7.67 8.31 -0.15
N ILE A 202 7.66 8.09 -1.47
CA ILE A 202 6.64 8.64 -2.35
C ILE A 202 5.26 8.09 -1.97
N LEU A 203 5.16 6.78 -1.72
CA LEU A 203 3.93 6.15 -1.25
C LEU A 203 3.50 6.71 0.10
N HIS A 204 4.44 6.90 1.04
CA HIS A 204 4.16 7.48 2.35
C HIS A 204 3.60 8.90 2.23
N ASN A 205 4.22 9.77 1.43
CA ASN A 205 3.74 11.14 1.22
C ASN A 205 2.35 11.17 0.58
N LYS A 206 2.11 10.33 -0.44
CA LYS A 206 0.78 10.20 -1.07
C LYS A 206 -0.29 9.74 -0.09
N LEU A 207 0.02 8.73 0.73
CA LEU A 207 -0.89 8.24 1.75
C LEU A 207 -1.14 9.26 2.85
N LEU A 208 -0.12 10.03 3.26
CA LEU A 208 -0.29 11.12 4.22
C LEU A 208 -1.24 12.18 3.67
N ALA A 209 -1.01 12.63 2.44
CA ALA A 209 -1.86 13.62 1.78
C ALA A 209 -3.32 13.14 1.67
N LEU A 210 -3.56 11.90 1.24
CA LEU A 210 -4.92 11.36 1.06
C LEU A 210 -5.61 10.96 2.38
N ARG A 211 -4.86 10.83 3.49
CA ARG A 211 -5.42 10.42 4.78
C ARG A 211 -5.50 11.53 5.82
N PHE A 212 -4.60 12.50 5.80
CA PHE A 212 -4.45 13.44 6.90
C PHE A 212 -4.38 14.90 6.45
N SER A 213 -4.48 15.19 5.15
CA SER A 213 -4.63 16.58 4.69
C SER A 213 -5.92 17.21 5.22
N GLU A 214 -5.94 18.54 5.33
CA GLU A 214 -7.14 19.29 5.68
C GLU A 214 -8.28 19.00 4.69
N GLU A 215 -7.97 18.97 3.39
CA GLU A 215 -8.91 18.58 2.34
C GLU A 215 -9.52 17.18 2.59
N SER A 216 -8.72 16.21 3.02
CA SER A 216 -9.23 14.86 3.36
C SER A 216 -10.15 14.89 4.58
N LYS A 217 -9.92 15.80 5.53
CA LYS A 217 -10.79 15.98 6.70
C LYS A 217 -12.11 16.62 6.30
N GLU A 218 -12.08 17.63 5.43
CA GLU A 218 -13.27 18.30 4.88
C GLU A 218 -14.15 17.31 4.10
N ILE A 219 -13.55 16.50 3.22
CA ILE A 219 -14.27 15.46 2.46
C ILE A 219 -14.96 14.47 3.41
N ARG A 220 -14.31 14.06 4.50
CA ARG A 220 -14.92 13.17 5.50
C ARG A 220 -16.03 13.84 6.29
N ALA A 221 -15.88 15.12 6.62
CA ALA A 221 -16.89 15.90 7.30
C ALA A 221 -18.15 16.02 6.42
N ALA A 222 -17.98 16.35 5.14
CA ALA A 222 -19.06 16.40 4.17
C ALA A 222 -19.75 15.03 4.01
N TYR A 223 -18.98 13.95 3.85
CA TYR A 223 -19.51 12.58 3.80
C TYR A 223 -20.31 12.23 5.06
N LYS A 224 -19.83 12.61 6.25
CA LYS A 224 -20.53 12.37 7.52
C LYS A 224 -21.80 13.21 7.66
N ALA A 225 -21.80 14.43 7.13
CA ALA A 225 -22.95 15.33 7.11
C ALA A 225 -23.96 14.99 6.01
N GLY A 226 -23.61 14.11 5.06
CA GLY A 226 -24.43 13.81 3.88
C GLY A 226 -24.47 14.93 2.85
N THR A 227 -23.52 15.88 2.90
CA THR A 227 -23.42 16.99 1.96
C THR A 227 -22.52 16.63 0.78
N TRP A 228 -22.79 17.23 -0.38
CA TRP A 228 -22.02 17.00 -1.59
C TRP A 228 -20.64 17.68 -1.50
N HIS A 229 -19.61 17.02 -2.03
CA HIS A 229 -18.26 17.55 -2.16
C HIS A 229 -17.69 17.18 -3.54
N PRO A 230 -16.96 18.07 -4.23
CA PRO A 230 -16.47 17.83 -5.59
C PRO A 230 -15.42 16.71 -5.68
N LYS A 231 -14.57 16.57 -4.66
CA LYS A 231 -13.50 15.55 -4.65
C LYS A 231 -13.94 14.23 -4.03
N PRO A 232 -13.44 13.08 -4.54
CA PRO A 232 -13.81 11.76 -4.04
C PRO A 232 -13.19 11.46 -2.68
N LEU A 233 -13.92 10.72 -1.85
CA LEU A 233 -13.40 10.16 -0.60
C LEU A 233 -12.59 8.90 -0.87
N VAL A 234 -11.27 8.97 -0.66
CA VAL A 234 -10.36 7.82 -0.79
C VAL A 234 -10.17 7.13 0.55
N LYS A 235 -10.33 5.81 0.59
CA LYS A 235 -10.09 4.97 1.78
C LYS A 235 -9.16 3.82 1.43
N PHE A 236 -8.24 3.52 2.34
CA PHE A 236 -7.30 2.40 2.23
C PHE A 236 -7.60 1.38 3.34
N PRO A 237 -8.51 0.41 3.09
CA PRO A 237 -8.80 -0.64 4.07
C PRO A 237 -7.60 -1.58 4.21
N ASN A 238 -7.49 -2.23 5.37
CA ASN A 238 -6.52 -3.32 5.63
C ASN A 238 -5.05 -2.95 5.37
N LEU A 239 -4.66 -1.69 5.62
CA LEU A 239 -3.25 -1.30 5.60
C LEU A 239 -2.48 -2.01 6.71
N ALA A 240 -1.34 -2.60 6.37
CA ALA A 240 -0.38 -3.07 7.34
C ALA A 240 0.72 -2.01 7.54
N VAL A 241 1.25 -1.95 8.76
CA VAL A 241 2.41 -1.11 9.10
C VAL A 241 3.58 -2.04 9.37
N MET A 242 4.69 -1.83 8.65
CA MET A 242 5.94 -2.53 8.86
C MET A 242 6.94 -1.57 9.51
N ASP A 243 7.44 -1.97 10.68
CA ASP A 243 8.40 -1.20 11.45
C ASP A 243 9.80 -1.80 11.28
N PHE A 244 10.73 -1.03 10.73
CA PHE A 244 12.11 -1.50 10.50
C PHE A 244 13.03 -1.36 11.71
N CYS A 245 12.60 -0.60 12.72
CA CYS A 245 13.35 -0.34 13.95
C CYS A 245 12.39 -0.16 15.12
N SER A 246 12.60 -0.90 16.21
CA SER A 246 11.81 -0.75 17.44
C SER A 246 12.20 0.48 18.27
N THR A 247 13.50 0.86 18.29
CA THR A 247 13.99 1.90 19.21
C THR A 247 14.72 3.08 18.57
N LYS A 248 15.41 2.89 17.43
CA LYS A 248 16.21 3.96 16.78
C LYS A 248 16.08 3.96 15.25
N PRO A 249 15.13 4.73 14.67
CA PRO A 249 14.90 4.77 13.22
C PRO A 249 16.10 5.30 12.41
N GLN A 250 16.98 6.07 13.06
CA GLN A 250 18.21 6.64 12.50
C GLN A 250 19.21 5.58 12.01
N THR A 251 19.10 4.34 12.49
CA THR A 251 20.08 3.28 12.18
C THR A 251 20.01 2.79 10.72
N ARG A 252 18.86 2.97 10.05
CA ARG A 252 18.63 2.47 8.68
C ARG A 252 19.00 3.53 7.64
N SER A 253 18.28 4.65 7.65
CA SER A 253 18.45 5.74 6.70
C SER A 253 17.75 7.02 7.14
N LEU A 254 18.05 8.13 6.47
CA LEU A 254 17.47 9.44 6.75
C LEU A 254 15.96 9.49 6.45
N LEU A 255 15.52 8.97 5.30
CA LEU A 255 14.08 8.92 4.96
C LEU A 255 13.31 8.00 5.91
N ASN A 256 13.96 6.98 6.47
CA ASN A 256 13.33 6.16 7.50
C ASN A 256 13.01 7.00 8.76
N VAL A 257 13.89 7.92 9.14
CA VAL A 257 13.64 8.87 10.24
C VAL A 257 12.45 9.77 9.89
N ALA A 258 12.39 10.29 8.67
CA ALA A 258 11.28 11.13 8.22
C ALA A 258 9.92 10.40 8.29
N ARG A 259 9.91 9.08 8.11
CA ARG A 259 8.70 8.22 8.24
C ARG A 259 8.44 7.73 9.67
N ASN A 260 9.23 8.15 10.65
CA ASN A 260 9.25 7.62 12.02
C ASN A 260 9.47 6.09 12.08
N GLY A 261 10.26 5.54 11.16
CA GLY A 261 10.59 4.10 11.12
C GLY A 261 9.52 3.20 10.49
N ARG A 262 8.43 3.78 10.00
CA ARG A 262 7.24 3.06 9.53
C ARG A 262 7.15 3.03 8.01
N VAL A 263 6.74 1.89 7.47
CA VAL A 263 6.35 1.76 6.06
C VAL A 263 4.95 1.19 5.99
N TRP A 264 4.10 1.81 5.18
CA TRP A 264 2.74 1.33 4.94
C TRP A 264 2.71 0.36 3.77
N LEU A 265 2.08 -0.79 3.99
CA LEU A 265 1.89 -1.84 2.99
C LEU A 265 0.43 -1.87 2.57
N LEU A 266 0.21 -1.91 1.25
CA LEU A 266 -1.12 -2.08 0.67
C LEU A 266 -1.54 -3.55 0.79
N SER A 267 -2.84 -3.79 1.02
CA SER A 267 -3.36 -5.14 1.11
C SER A 267 -3.36 -5.82 -0.25
N SER A 268 -2.64 -6.93 -0.37
CA SER A 268 -2.70 -7.89 -1.48
C SER A 268 -3.33 -9.22 -1.02
N ALA A 269 -4.13 -9.18 0.05
CA ALA A 269 -4.77 -10.37 0.59
C ALA A 269 -5.81 -10.91 -0.41
N SER A 270 -5.81 -12.23 -0.60
CA SER A 270 -6.87 -12.92 -1.32
C SER A 270 -8.20 -12.78 -0.56
N PRO A 271 -9.35 -12.94 -1.24
CA PRO A 271 -10.63 -13.09 -0.56
C PRO A 271 -10.55 -14.20 0.50
N GLN A 272 -10.92 -13.90 1.74
CA GLN A 272 -10.94 -14.88 2.82
C GLN A 272 -12.28 -15.62 2.81
N TRP A 273 -12.22 -16.93 2.57
CA TRP A 273 -13.37 -17.80 2.67
C TRP A 273 -13.69 -18.09 4.14
N LYS A 274 -14.91 -17.78 4.58
CA LYS A 274 -15.36 -18.13 5.94
C LYS A 274 -16.10 -19.46 5.87
N THR A 275 -15.38 -20.53 6.15
CA THR A 275 -15.96 -21.88 6.23
C THR A 275 -17.02 -21.90 7.32
N GLN A 276 -18.26 -22.20 6.93
CA GLN A 276 -19.31 -22.48 7.90
C GLN A 276 -19.13 -23.91 8.46
N ASP A 277 -19.10 -24.06 9.79
CA ASP A 277 -18.85 -25.36 10.43
C ASP A 277 -20.09 -26.24 10.58
N LYS A 278 -21.29 -25.64 10.51
CA LYS A 278 -22.58 -26.33 10.71
C LYS A 278 -23.55 -26.01 9.57
N PRO A 279 -24.38 -26.97 9.12
CA PRO A 279 -25.37 -26.69 8.07
C PRO A 279 -26.40 -25.64 8.56
N PRO A 280 -26.86 -24.73 7.69
CA PRO A 280 -27.79 -23.68 8.06
C PRO A 280 -29.24 -24.19 8.10
N VAL A 281 -29.57 -25.10 9.01
CA VAL A 281 -30.91 -25.73 9.12
C VAL A 281 -32.04 -24.69 9.28
N ALA A 282 -31.78 -23.57 9.97
CA ALA A 282 -32.74 -22.50 10.17
C ALA A 282 -32.97 -21.59 8.93
N LEU A 283 -32.28 -21.84 7.81
CA LEU A 283 -32.42 -21.04 6.59
C LEU A 283 -33.76 -21.34 5.92
N LYS A 284 -34.62 -20.33 5.78
CA LYS A 284 -35.93 -20.49 5.12
C LYS A 284 -35.86 -20.32 3.60
N ASN A 285 -34.95 -19.46 3.15
CA ASN A 285 -34.76 -19.13 1.74
C ASN A 285 -33.36 -18.54 1.55
N LEU A 286 -32.59 -19.07 0.59
CA LEU A 286 -31.27 -18.54 0.27
C LEU A 286 -31.31 -17.06 -0.17
N PHE A 287 -32.33 -16.68 -0.91
CA PHE A 287 -32.57 -15.32 -1.41
C PHE A 287 -33.28 -14.42 -0.38
N GLY A 288 -33.51 -14.92 0.84
CA GLY A 288 -34.08 -14.15 1.95
C GLY A 288 -33.02 -13.37 2.74
N LYS A 289 -33.37 -12.94 3.95
CA LYS A 289 -32.40 -12.36 4.91
C LYS A 289 -31.38 -13.44 5.28
N GLY A 290 -30.21 -13.42 4.65
CA GLY A 290 -29.29 -14.55 4.69
C GLY A 290 -27.84 -14.23 4.31
N PRO A 291 -27.02 -15.27 4.04
CA PRO A 291 -25.63 -15.11 3.62
C PRO A 291 -25.53 -14.45 2.24
N TYR A 292 -26.37 -14.86 1.28
CA TYR A 292 -26.37 -14.30 -0.07
C TYR A 292 -26.75 -12.80 -0.09
N GLU A 293 -27.80 -12.43 0.63
CA GLU A 293 -28.24 -11.03 0.77
C GLU A 293 -27.17 -10.11 1.38
N ARG A 294 -26.40 -10.63 2.36
CA ARG A 294 -25.29 -9.87 2.97
C ARG A 294 -24.10 -9.74 2.03
N ALA A 295 -23.74 -10.82 1.34
CA ALA A 295 -22.58 -10.86 0.47
C ALA A 295 -22.77 -9.98 -0.79
N THR A 296 -24.00 -9.90 -1.30
CA THR A 296 -24.36 -9.14 -2.52
C THR A 296 -24.60 -7.65 -2.28
N HIS A 297 -24.72 -7.19 -1.03
CA HIS A 297 -25.13 -5.82 -0.70
C HIS A 297 -24.36 -4.72 -1.46
N THR A 298 -23.03 -4.79 -1.49
CA THR A 298 -22.19 -3.78 -2.14
C THR A 298 -22.31 -3.85 -3.67
N LEU A 299 -22.29 -5.05 -4.25
CA LEU A 299 -22.40 -5.26 -5.70
C LEU A 299 -23.77 -4.81 -6.22
N ARG A 300 -24.83 -5.22 -5.54
CA ARG A 300 -26.19 -4.78 -5.86
C ARG A 300 -26.34 -3.27 -5.83
N ARG A 301 -25.80 -2.60 -4.79
CA ARG A 301 -25.86 -1.13 -4.71
C ARG A 301 -25.17 -0.47 -5.90
N ARG A 302 -24.03 -1.00 -6.36
CA ARG A 302 -23.33 -0.50 -7.55
C ARG A 302 -24.13 -0.72 -8.82
N LEU A 303 -24.72 -1.91 -8.99
CA LEU A 303 -25.61 -2.22 -10.11
C LEU A 303 -26.80 -1.24 -10.16
N ILE A 304 -27.47 -1.02 -9.03
CA ILE A 304 -28.60 -0.10 -8.95
C ILE A 304 -28.16 1.33 -9.25
N GLN A 305 -27.04 1.79 -8.70
CA GLN A 305 -26.49 3.12 -8.99
C GLN A 305 -26.12 3.30 -10.46
N LEU A 306 -25.60 2.25 -11.12
CA LEU A 306 -25.33 2.27 -12.55
C LEU A 306 -26.63 2.42 -13.35
N LEU A 307 -27.66 1.62 -13.02
CA LEU A 307 -28.94 1.65 -13.74
C LEU A 307 -29.69 2.97 -13.53
N VAL A 308 -29.70 3.49 -12.30
CA VAL A 308 -30.32 4.79 -11.98
C VAL A 308 -29.57 5.93 -12.68
N SER A 309 -28.24 5.90 -12.72
CA SER A 309 -27.45 6.96 -13.38
C SER A 309 -27.50 6.88 -14.91
N ALA A 310 -27.65 5.69 -15.48
CA ALA A 310 -27.82 5.49 -16.92
C ALA A 310 -29.16 6.06 -17.43
N GLY A 311 -30.23 5.98 -16.65
CA GLY A 311 -31.57 6.38 -17.08
C GLY A 311 -32.00 5.62 -18.33
N GLU A 312 -32.34 6.35 -19.40
CA GLU A 312 -32.69 5.77 -20.71
C GLU A 312 -31.48 5.60 -21.65
N SER A 313 -30.28 5.95 -21.18
CA SER A 313 -29.07 5.96 -22.00
C SER A 313 -28.61 4.53 -22.33
N ASN A 314 -28.64 4.18 -23.60
CA ASN A 314 -28.34 2.83 -24.06
C ASN A 314 -26.91 2.71 -24.61
N ASN A 315 -25.91 2.77 -23.72
CA ASN A 315 -24.49 2.71 -24.09
C ASN A 315 -23.93 1.27 -23.95
N HIS A 316 -23.14 0.83 -24.92
CA HIS A 316 -22.42 -0.45 -24.86
C HIS A 316 -21.59 -0.62 -23.56
N ALA A 317 -20.91 0.45 -23.11
CA ALA A 317 -20.15 0.41 -21.87
C ALA A 317 -21.03 0.14 -20.63
N ILE A 318 -22.25 0.68 -20.62
CA ILE A 318 -23.22 0.48 -19.53
C ILE A 318 -23.74 -0.96 -19.55
N ARG A 319 -24.07 -1.51 -20.73
CA ARG A 319 -24.48 -2.91 -20.87
C ARG A 319 -23.39 -3.87 -20.41
N GLN A 320 -22.16 -3.68 -20.87
CA GLN A 320 -21.02 -4.50 -20.45
C GLN A 320 -20.80 -4.44 -18.93
N GLN A 321 -20.91 -3.25 -18.33
CA GLN A 321 -20.74 -3.12 -16.88
C GLN A 321 -21.90 -3.72 -16.08
N ARG A 322 -23.14 -3.62 -16.59
CA ARG A 322 -24.33 -4.29 -16.04
C ARG A 322 -24.14 -5.80 -16.06
N ASP A 323 -23.75 -6.36 -17.21
CA ASP A 323 -23.58 -7.80 -17.40
C ASP A 323 -22.47 -8.32 -16.46
N ARG A 324 -21.35 -7.60 -16.32
CA ARG A 324 -20.31 -7.93 -15.33
C ARG A 324 -20.84 -8.00 -13.90
N TYR A 325 -21.67 -7.03 -13.48
CA TYR A 325 -22.22 -7.07 -12.13
C TYR A 325 -23.18 -8.24 -11.92
N ILE A 326 -23.96 -8.60 -12.94
CA ILE A 326 -24.85 -9.75 -12.88
C ILE A 326 -24.02 -11.04 -12.82
N ASP A 327 -22.98 -11.15 -13.64
CA ASP A 327 -22.08 -12.31 -13.64
C ASP A 327 -21.41 -12.49 -12.26
N GLU A 328 -20.94 -11.40 -11.65
CA GLU A 328 -20.39 -11.43 -10.28
C GLU A 328 -21.43 -11.86 -9.21
N LEU A 329 -22.70 -11.44 -9.35
CA LEU A 329 -23.77 -11.89 -8.46
C LEU A 329 -24.05 -13.39 -8.62
N ILE A 330 -24.04 -13.89 -9.86
CA ILE A 330 -24.21 -15.30 -10.19
C ILE A 330 -23.03 -16.11 -9.61
N ASP A 331 -21.79 -15.70 -9.85
CA ASP A 331 -20.62 -16.39 -9.31
C ASP A 331 -20.65 -16.44 -7.78
N LEU A 332 -21.07 -15.36 -7.11
CA LEU A 332 -21.22 -15.32 -5.66
C LEU A 332 -22.31 -16.28 -5.16
N LEU A 333 -23.41 -16.41 -5.90
CA LEU A 333 -24.48 -17.36 -5.61
C LEU A 333 -23.95 -18.80 -5.64
N PHE A 334 -23.21 -19.16 -6.70
CA PHE A 334 -22.64 -20.50 -6.85
C PHE A 334 -21.52 -20.79 -5.87
N ASN A 335 -20.73 -19.79 -5.49
CA ASN A 335 -19.75 -19.92 -4.41
C ASN A 335 -20.43 -20.29 -3.09
N ILE A 336 -21.53 -19.61 -2.75
CA ILE A 336 -22.30 -19.93 -1.53
C ILE A 336 -22.99 -21.30 -1.64
N ALA A 337 -23.48 -21.67 -2.82
CA ALA A 337 -24.08 -22.99 -3.04
C ALA A 337 -23.04 -24.11 -2.87
N ALA A 338 -21.88 -23.98 -3.50
CA ALA A 338 -20.77 -24.93 -3.35
C ALA A 338 -20.33 -25.06 -1.88
N ASP A 339 -20.41 -23.97 -1.12
CA ASP A 339 -20.15 -23.94 0.31
C ASP A 339 -21.12 -24.78 1.14
N LEU A 340 -22.36 -24.92 0.68
CA LEU A 340 -23.42 -25.69 1.34
C LEU A 340 -23.46 -27.14 0.86
N GLN A 341 -23.07 -27.40 -0.39
CA GLN A 341 -23.05 -28.71 -1.03
C GLN A 341 -21.87 -29.59 -0.61
N ARG A 342 -21.51 -29.55 0.67
CA ARG A 342 -20.40 -30.30 1.23
C ARG A 342 -20.80 -31.73 1.56
N ARG A 343 -19.88 -32.68 1.37
CA ARG A 343 -20.12 -34.10 1.71
C ARG A 343 -20.38 -34.25 3.21
N GLU A 344 -19.74 -33.43 4.04
CA GLU A 344 -19.89 -33.43 5.50
C GLU A 344 -21.30 -33.00 5.98
N PHE A 345 -22.07 -32.31 5.12
CA PHE A 345 -23.42 -31.85 5.43
C PHE A 345 -24.50 -32.74 4.81
N GLU A 346 -24.21 -34.00 4.51
CA GLU A 346 -25.18 -34.91 3.90
C GLU A 346 -26.51 -34.98 4.67
N SER A 347 -27.62 -34.89 3.94
CA SER A 347 -28.99 -35.01 4.46
C SER A 347 -29.41 -33.93 5.47
N TRP A 348 -28.71 -32.80 5.52
CA TRP A 348 -29.05 -31.70 6.41
C TRP A 348 -30.43 -31.08 6.14
N THR A 349 -30.96 -31.23 4.92
CA THR A 349 -32.29 -30.75 4.55
C THR A 349 -33.43 -31.68 5.01
N ALA A 350 -33.11 -32.89 5.47
CA ALA A 350 -34.09 -33.83 6.02
C ALA A 350 -34.47 -33.56 7.48
N ASP A 351 -33.77 -32.62 8.15
CA ASP A 351 -34.09 -32.19 9.51
C ASP A 351 -35.48 -31.54 9.57
N GLU A 352 -36.27 -31.87 10.59
CA GLU A 352 -37.64 -31.34 10.80
C GLU A 352 -37.68 -29.81 10.92
N ASN A 353 -36.57 -29.19 11.32
CA ASN A 353 -36.44 -27.75 11.46
C ASN A 353 -36.10 -27.04 10.13
N CYS A 354 -35.83 -27.80 9.05
CA CYS A 354 -35.52 -27.25 7.74
C CYS A 354 -36.78 -26.63 7.10
N GLN A 355 -36.71 -25.33 6.77
CA GLN A 355 -37.82 -24.59 6.18
C GLN A 355 -37.55 -24.15 4.73
N LEU A 356 -36.53 -24.72 4.09
CA LEU A 356 -36.21 -24.44 2.69
C LEU A 356 -37.31 -24.94 1.75
N LYS A 357 -37.54 -24.21 0.66
CA LYS A 357 -38.41 -24.68 -0.44
C LYS A 357 -37.83 -25.94 -1.07
N SER A 358 -38.69 -26.85 -1.56
CA SER A 358 -38.26 -28.16 -2.10
C SER A 358 -37.20 -28.06 -3.20
N HIS A 359 -37.33 -27.14 -4.17
CA HIS A 359 -36.31 -26.96 -5.21
C HIS A 359 -34.97 -26.41 -4.70
N GLN A 360 -34.98 -25.64 -3.60
CA GLN A 360 -33.75 -25.21 -2.94
C GLN A 360 -33.10 -26.34 -2.15
N GLN A 361 -33.90 -27.26 -1.57
CA GLN A 361 -33.37 -28.48 -0.95
C GLN A 361 -32.67 -29.36 -2.00
N LEU A 362 -33.35 -29.64 -3.13
CA LEU A 362 -32.81 -30.40 -4.27
C LEU A 362 -31.48 -29.83 -4.79
N TRP A 363 -31.36 -28.49 -4.75
CA TRP A 363 -30.15 -27.80 -5.17
C TRP A 363 -29.05 -27.83 -4.10
N LEU A 364 -29.34 -27.45 -2.85
CA LEU A 364 -28.32 -27.18 -1.82
C LEU A 364 -27.88 -28.42 -1.03
N ASP A 365 -28.62 -29.52 -1.08
CA ASP A 365 -28.27 -30.79 -0.43
C ASP A 365 -28.24 -31.95 -1.44
N PRO A 366 -27.28 -31.93 -2.39
CA PRO A 366 -27.18 -32.97 -3.40
C PRO A 366 -26.79 -34.32 -2.79
N TRP A 367 -26.13 -34.34 -1.63
CA TRP A 367 -25.65 -35.59 -1.02
C TRP A 367 -26.78 -36.42 -0.40
N ARG A 368 -27.90 -35.79 0.01
CA ARG A 368 -29.13 -36.50 0.41
C ARG A 368 -29.60 -37.53 -0.62
N ALA A 369 -29.37 -37.29 -1.90
CA ALA A 369 -29.75 -38.21 -2.98
C ALA A 369 -29.02 -39.56 -2.93
N LYS A 370 -27.97 -39.73 -2.10
CA LYS A 370 -27.35 -41.05 -1.86
C LYS A 370 -28.22 -41.95 -0.99
N ASN A 371 -28.98 -41.38 -0.05
CA ASN A 371 -29.75 -42.13 0.94
C ASN A 371 -31.27 -42.11 0.67
N ASP A 372 -31.75 -41.15 -0.13
CA ASP A 372 -33.17 -40.96 -0.43
C ASP A 372 -33.43 -41.09 -1.94
N GLU A 373 -34.02 -42.23 -2.34
CA GLU A 373 -34.34 -42.56 -3.73
C GLU A 373 -35.43 -41.66 -4.32
N ALA A 374 -36.40 -41.23 -3.51
CA ALA A 374 -37.44 -40.30 -3.98
C ALA A 374 -36.83 -38.93 -4.30
N PHE A 375 -35.93 -38.46 -3.44
CA PHE A 375 -35.19 -37.21 -3.65
C PHE A 375 -34.25 -37.30 -4.87
N PHE A 376 -33.60 -38.43 -5.09
CA PHE A 376 -32.79 -38.67 -6.30
C PHE A 376 -33.63 -38.54 -7.57
N ASN A 377 -34.79 -39.22 -7.61
CA ASN A 377 -35.68 -39.21 -8.77
C ASN A 377 -36.25 -37.83 -9.07
N GLU A 378 -36.60 -37.03 -8.04
CA GLU A 378 -37.04 -35.65 -8.24
C GLU A 378 -35.92 -34.74 -8.77
N ARG A 379 -34.68 -34.99 -8.33
CA ARG A 379 -33.53 -34.20 -8.76
C ARG A 379 -33.13 -34.47 -10.20
N GLU A 380 -33.22 -35.71 -10.66
CA GLU A 380 -32.90 -36.10 -12.05
C GLU A 380 -33.89 -35.55 -13.09
N LYS A 381 -35.12 -35.19 -12.69
CA LYS A 381 -36.06 -34.49 -13.58
C LYS A 381 -35.56 -33.11 -14.02
N GLY A 382 -34.71 -32.45 -13.22
CA GLY A 382 -34.10 -31.17 -13.56
C GLY A 382 -35.01 -29.94 -13.40
N ASP A 383 -36.31 -30.11 -13.14
CA ASP A 383 -37.29 -29.01 -12.98
C ASP A 383 -36.88 -27.98 -11.89
N TRP A 384 -36.12 -28.42 -10.89
CA TRP A 384 -35.62 -27.56 -9.83
C TRP A 384 -34.66 -26.47 -10.32
N GLN A 385 -33.96 -26.69 -11.44
CA GLN A 385 -32.99 -25.74 -11.99
C GLN A 385 -33.68 -24.44 -12.45
N ASP A 386 -34.80 -24.58 -13.17
CA ASP A 386 -35.59 -23.45 -13.62
C ASP A 386 -36.27 -22.73 -12.44
N ALA A 387 -36.69 -23.47 -11.42
CA ALA A 387 -37.24 -22.90 -10.20
C ALA A 387 -36.20 -22.08 -9.41
N VAL A 388 -34.95 -22.53 -9.33
CA VAL A 388 -33.84 -21.78 -8.71
C VAL A 388 -33.50 -20.53 -9.53
N ALA A 389 -33.46 -20.62 -10.87
CA ALA A 389 -33.25 -19.48 -11.74
C ALA A 389 -34.37 -18.43 -11.60
N ASN A 390 -35.62 -18.89 -11.45
CA ASN A 390 -36.76 -18.02 -11.20
C ASN A 390 -36.68 -17.31 -9.85
N ASP A 391 -36.31 -18.01 -8.77
CA ASP A 391 -36.09 -17.40 -7.46
C ASP A 391 -35.00 -16.31 -7.51
N PHE A 392 -33.91 -16.53 -8.25
CA PHE A 392 -32.85 -15.53 -8.47
C PHE A 392 -33.38 -14.29 -9.21
N ALA A 393 -34.13 -14.48 -10.29
CA ALA A 393 -34.69 -13.38 -11.07
C ALA A 393 -35.70 -12.56 -10.26
N GLN A 394 -36.57 -13.22 -9.48
CA GLN A 394 -37.50 -12.56 -8.57
C GLN A 394 -36.76 -11.78 -7.48
N TRP A 395 -35.70 -12.35 -6.92
CA TRP A 395 -34.87 -11.68 -5.93
C TRP A 395 -34.23 -10.40 -6.50
N LEU A 396 -33.62 -10.47 -7.68
CA LEU A 396 -33.00 -9.31 -8.30
C LEU A 396 -34.04 -8.24 -8.64
N ASN A 397 -35.16 -8.63 -9.26
CA ASN A 397 -36.26 -7.71 -9.57
C ASN A 397 -36.86 -7.05 -8.33
N SER A 398 -36.99 -7.77 -7.22
CA SER A 398 -37.50 -7.19 -5.96
C SER A 398 -36.63 -6.05 -5.44
N HIS A 399 -35.31 -6.11 -5.70
CA HIS A 399 -34.39 -5.04 -5.33
C HIS A 399 -34.44 -3.87 -6.30
N LEU A 400 -34.48 -4.14 -7.61
CA LEU A 400 -34.62 -3.10 -8.64
C LEU A 400 -35.94 -2.32 -8.46
N TRP A 401 -37.02 -3.02 -8.13
CA TRP A 401 -38.33 -2.41 -7.90
C TRP A 401 -38.35 -1.49 -6.67
N ARG A 402 -37.65 -1.86 -5.58
CA ARG A 402 -37.54 -1.02 -4.37
C ARG A 402 -36.89 0.34 -4.66
N ASP A 403 -35.96 0.38 -5.62
CA ASP A 403 -35.30 1.60 -6.07
C ASP A 403 -36.02 2.26 -7.26
N LYS A 404 -37.31 1.94 -7.45
CA LYS A 404 -38.23 2.52 -8.46
C LYS A 404 -37.81 2.31 -9.92
N LEU A 405 -36.97 1.31 -10.19
CA LEU A 405 -36.68 0.90 -11.56
C LEU A 405 -37.85 0.11 -12.12
N LYS A 406 -38.25 0.42 -13.36
CA LYS A 406 -39.30 -0.30 -14.09
C LYS A 406 -38.72 -1.63 -14.55
N VAL A 407 -39.02 -2.68 -13.80
CA VAL A 407 -38.68 -4.07 -14.16
C VAL A 407 -39.96 -4.89 -14.21
N GLY A 408 -40.05 -5.75 -15.21
CA GLY A 408 -41.20 -6.60 -15.47
C GLY A 408 -40.78 -8.01 -15.89
N GLU A 409 -41.64 -8.64 -16.68
CA GLU A 409 -41.50 -10.04 -17.09
C GLU A 409 -40.35 -10.25 -18.08
N THR A 410 -40.07 -9.24 -18.92
CA THR A 410 -38.97 -9.27 -19.90
C THR A 410 -37.61 -9.34 -19.21
N GLU A 411 -37.39 -8.50 -18.20
CA GLU A 411 -36.16 -8.50 -17.41
C GLU A 411 -36.05 -9.79 -16.59
N SER A 412 -37.16 -10.26 -16.00
CA SER A 412 -37.18 -11.54 -15.29
C SER A 412 -36.70 -12.69 -16.20
N ARG A 413 -37.16 -12.72 -17.45
CA ARG A 413 -36.73 -13.72 -18.43
C ARG A 413 -35.27 -13.56 -18.84
N GLU A 414 -34.79 -12.33 -18.99
CA GLU A 414 -33.37 -12.04 -19.25
C GLU A 414 -32.49 -12.59 -18.11
N TRP A 415 -32.86 -12.39 -16.85
CA TRP A 415 -32.12 -12.90 -15.69
C TRP A 415 -32.14 -14.42 -15.59
N GLN A 416 -33.30 -15.05 -15.82
CA GLN A 416 -33.44 -16.51 -15.81
C GLN A 416 -32.62 -17.19 -16.91
N THR A 417 -32.53 -16.54 -18.08
CA THR A 417 -31.88 -17.12 -19.27
C THR A 417 -30.41 -16.74 -19.38
N GLN A 418 -29.82 -16.14 -18.34
CA GLN A 418 -28.41 -15.77 -18.32
C GLN A 418 -27.51 -16.99 -18.64
N PRO A 419 -26.68 -16.92 -19.69
CA PRO A 419 -25.85 -18.04 -20.11
C PRO A 419 -24.92 -18.55 -19.00
N LEU A 420 -24.38 -17.62 -18.20
CA LEU A 420 -23.49 -17.97 -17.09
C LEU A 420 -24.22 -18.81 -16.03
N PHE A 421 -25.48 -18.48 -15.71
CA PHE A 421 -26.25 -19.21 -14.72
C PHE A 421 -26.43 -20.69 -15.10
N LYS A 422 -26.84 -20.93 -16.35
CA LYS A 422 -26.99 -22.29 -16.90
C LYS A 422 -25.67 -23.04 -16.94
N ARG A 423 -24.60 -22.37 -17.37
CA ARG A 423 -23.25 -22.94 -17.40
C ARG A 423 -22.78 -23.35 -16.00
N ARG A 424 -22.96 -22.48 -15.00
CA ARG A 424 -22.56 -22.77 -13.61
C ARG A 424 -23.35 -23.92 -13.00
N LEU A 425 -24.66 -24.01 -13.26
CA LEU A 425 -25.44 -25.19 -12.87
C LEU A 425 -24.85 -26.46 -13.47
N GLN A 426 -24.58 -26.48 -14.78
CA GLN A 426 -24.02 -27.65 -15.46
C GLN A 426 -22.63 -28.04 -14.91
N GLU A 427 -21.73 -27.08 -14.73
CA GLU A 427 -20.39 -27.31 -14.17
C GLU A 427 -20.47 -27.92 -12.76
N MET A 428 -21.35 -27.38 -11.91
CA MET A 428 -21.57 -27.84 -10.54
C MET A 428 -22.18 -29.25 -10.51
N GLU A 429 -23.19 -29.53 -11.34
CA GLU A 429 -23.79 -30.87 -11.46
C GLU A 429 -22.78 -31.92 -11.94
N GLN A 430 -21.95 -31.58 -12.93
CA GLN A 430 -20.89 -32.47 -13.42
C GLN A 430 -19.86 -32.76 -12.32
N ALA A 431 -19.49 -31.76 -11.52
CA ALA A 431 -18.57 -31.95 -10.40
C ALA A 431 -19.18 -32.89 -9.34
N ILE A 432 -20.46 -32.70 -8.99
CA ILE A 432 -21.17 -33.56 -8.03
C ILE A 432 -21.27 -35.00 -8.55
N ARG A 433 -21.62 -35.20 -9.83
CA ARG A 433 -21.72 -36.54 -10.45
C ARG A 433 -20.40 -37.29 -10.41
N LYS A 434 -19.30 -36.65 -10.85
CA LYS A 434 -17.95 -37.24 -10.75
C LYS A 434 -17.62 -37.68 -9.32
N CYS A 435 -17.97 -36.85 -8.34
CA CYS A 435 -17.74 -37.14 -6.92
C CYS A 435 -18.68 -38.21 -6.31
N ARG A 436 -19.75 -38.61 -7.00
CA ARG A 436 -20.64 -39.71 -6.58
C ARG A 436 -20.20 -41.05 -7.16
N ASP A 437 -19.61 -41.02 -8.35
CA ASP A 437 -19.14 -42.22 -9.07
C ASP A 437 -17.76 -42.70 -8.56
N GLU A 438 -17.04 -41.84 -7.83
CA GLU A 438 -15.88 -42.16 -6.96
C GLU A 438 -16.32 -42.55 -5.54
#